data_AF-A0A7S0FDI2-F1
#
_entry.id   AF-A0A7S0FDI2-F1
#
_cell.length_a   1.000
_cell.length_b   1.000
_cell.length_c   1.000
_cell.angle_alpha   90.00
_cell.angle_beta   90.00
_cell.angle_gamma   90.00
#
_symmetry.space_group_name_H-M   'P 1'
#
loop_
_entity.id
_entity.type
_entity.pdbx_description
1 polymer ?
#
loop_
_entity_poly.entity_id
_entity_poly.type
_entity_poly.pdbx_seq_one_letter_code
_entity_poly.pdbx_strand_id
1 'polypeptide(L)'
;YPGKEPQIAFLLPPAKAAVDMDGNAEALGARGAPVSRISAEYRELQKDDPLLQENPRRWVMFPIQYPGVWEMYKKHEASFWTAEEVDLSQDNKDWERLTDGERHFIK
;
A
#
# COMPACT_ATOMS: atom_id res chain seq x y z
N TYR A 1 -36.49 33.71 8.80
CA TYR A 1 -36.87 32.86 7.67
C TYR A 1 -35.89 31.69 7.59
N PRO A 2 -36.31 30.47 7.94
CA PRO A 2 -35.46 29.29 7.84
C PRO A 2 -35.44 28.80 6.38
N GLY A 3 -34.23 28.72 5.80
CA GLY A 3 -33.98 28.10 4.51
C GLY A 3 -34.10 26.58 4.64
N LYS A 4 -35.06 26.03 3.90
CA LYS A 4 -35.35 24.59 3.85
C LYS A 4 -34.23 23.88 3.07
N GLU A 5 -33.58 22.90 3.70
CA GLU A 5 -32.80 21.90 2.96
C GLU A 5 -33.77 20.98 2.18
N PRO A 6 -33.47 20.62 0.92
CA PRO A 6 -34.29 19.65 0.20
C PRO A 6 -33.94 18.22 0.67
N GLN A 7 -34.87 17.60 1.39
CA GLN A 7 -34.84 16.16 1.67
C GLN A 7 -35.08 15.41 0.35
N ILE A 8 -34.05 14.74 -0.17
CA ILE A 8 -34.20 13.79 -1.26
C ILE A 8 -34.76 12.50 -0.65
N ALA A 9 -36.08 12.33 -0.75
CA ALA A 9 -36.77 11.12 -0.34
C ALA A 9 -36.34 9.95 -1.26
N PHE A 10 -35.43 9.11 -0.78
CA PHE A 10 -35.11 7.85 -1.43
C PHE A 10 -36.24 6.87 -1.16
N LEU A 11 -37.12 6.67 -2.15
CA LEU A 11 -38.16 5.66 -2.10
C LEU A 11 -37.50 4.27 -2.22
N LEU A 12 -37.13 3.68 -1.08
CA LEU A 12 -36.72 2.27 -1.01
C LEU A 12 -37.97 1.39 -1.20
N PRO A 13 -37.99 0.45 -2.16
CA PRO A 13 -38.96 -0.63 -2.11
C PRO A 13 -38.61 -1.57 -0.93
N PRO A 14 -39.61 -2.17 -0.24
CA PRO A 14 -39.32 -3.12 0.82
C PRO A 14 -38.65 -4.35 0.22
N ALA A 15 -37.47 -4.70 0.71
CA ALA A 15 -36.82 -5.95 0.39
C ALA A 15 -37.72 -7.10 0.86
N LYS A 16 -38.37 -7.80 -0.07
CA LYS A 16 -38.87 -9.15 0.20
C LYS A 16 -37.65 -10.07 0.17
N ALA A 17 -37.31 -10.61 1.34
CA ALA A 17 -36.53 -11.84 1.39
C ALA A 17 -37.37 -12.94 0.71
N ALA A 18 -36.96 -13.36 -0.48
CA ALA A 18 -37.43 -14.59 -1.09
C ALA A 18 -36.44 -15.67 -0.68
N VAL A 19 -36.82 -16.41 0.37
CA VAL A 19 -36.18 -17.65 0.79
C VAL A 19 -36.55 -18.70 -0.26
N ASP A 20 -35.55 -19.36 -0.84
CA ASP A 20 -35.76 -20.56 -1.64
C ASP A 20 -36.13 -21.74 -0.72
N MET A 21 -36.95 -22.66 -1.22
CA MET A 21 -37.53 -23.75 -0.41
C MET A 21 -36.51 -24.77 0.11
N ASP A 22 -35.22 -24.59 -0.17
CA ASP A 22 -34.14 -25.51 0.20
C ASP A 22 -33.21 -24.98 1.31
N GLY A 23 -33.48 -23.80 1.88
CA GLY A 23 -32.92 -23.39 3.17
C GLY A 23 -31.40 -23.26 3.25
N ASN A 24 -30.70 -22.91 2.16
CA ASN A 24 -29.26 -22.70 2.19
C ASN A 24 -28.89 -21.22 2.29
N ALA A 25 -28.34 -20.83 3.45
CA ALA A 25 -27.75 -19.50 3.65
C ALA A 25 -26.26 -19.51 3.27
N GLU A 26 -25.95 -19.36 1.98
CA GLU A 26 -24.57 -19.09 1.53
C GLU A 26 -24.24 -17.60 1.74
N ALA A 27 -23.35 -17.36 2.69
CA ALA A 27 -22.80 -16.04 3.01
C ALA A 27 -21.94 -15.51 1.85
N LEU A 28 -22.48 -14.60 1.03
CA LEU A 28 -21.67 -13.86 0.05
C LEU A 28 -21.01 -12.65 0.72
N GLY A 29 -19.78 -12.88 1.16
CA GLY A 29 -18.85 -11.88 1.67
C GLY A 29 -18.61 -10.72 0.69
N ALA A 30 -18.37 -9.56 1.29
CA ALA A 30 -17.75 -8.35 0.74
C ALA A 30 -18.05 -8.03 -0.75
N ARG A 31 -19.04 -7.15 -0.98
CA ARG A 31 -19.14 -6.42 -2.25
C ARG A 31 -17.89 -5.55 -2.42
N GLY A 32 -16.87 -6.07 -3.10
CA GLY A 32 -15.69 -5.32 -3.49
C GLY A 32 -16.07 -4.15 -4.40
N ALA A 33 -15.47 -2.99 -4.16
CA ALA A 33 -15.62 -1.81 -5.01
C ALA A 33 -15.36 -2.17 -6.50
N PRO A 34 -16.06 -1.53 -7.45
CA PRO A 34 -15.85 -1.82 -8.87
C PRO A 34 -14.39 -1.56 -9.23
N VAL A 35 -13.68 -2.62 -9.63
CA VAL A 35 -12.30 -2.53 -10.09
C VAL A 35 -12.28 -1.64 -11.33
N SER A 36 -11.47 -0.59 -11.32
CA SER A 36 -11.28 0.28 -12.48
C SER A 36 -10.87 -0.56 -13.69
N ARG A 37 -11.41 -0.22 -14.87
CA ARG A 37 -11.02 -0.82 -16.14
C ARG A 37 -9.49 -0.89 -16.30
N ILE A 38 -8.80 0.19 -15.96
CA ILE A 38 -7.33 0.29 -16.04
C ILE A 38 -6.68 -0.75 -15.11
N SER A 39 -7.18 -0.89 -13.88
CA SER A 39 -6.65 -1.88 -12.93
C SER A 39 -6.88 -3.32 -13.40
N ALA A 40 -7.99 -3.60 -14.09
CA ALA A 40 -8.23 -4.90 -14.69
C ALA A 40 -7.25 -5.19 -15.83
N GLU A 41 -7.02 -4.22 -16.71
CA GLU A 41 -6.05 -4.33 -17.82
C GLU A 41 -4.62 -4.58 -17.29
N TYR A 42 -4.18 -3.86 -16.25
CA TYR A 42 -2.85 -4.09 -15.64
C TYR A 42 -2.71 -5.47 -15.00
N ARG A 43 -3.76 -6.01 -14.37
CA ARG A 43 -3.71 -7.37 -13.79
C ARG A 43 -3.51 -8.43 -14.85
N GLU A 44 -4.05 -8.24 -16.05
CA GLU A 44 -3.82 -9.15 -17.15
C GLU A 44 -2.37 -9.05 -17.65
N LEU A 45 -1.84 -7.83 -17.82
CA LEU A 45 -0.44 -7.61 -18.21
C LEU A 45 0.58 -8.16 -17.22
N GLN A 46 0.27 -8.16 -15.91
CA GLN A 46 1.14 -8.71 -14.87
C GLN A 46 1.43 -10.21 -15.03
N LYS A 47 0.52 -10.97 -15.64
CA LYS A 47 0.70 -12.43 -15.83
C LYS A 47 1.88 -12.75 -16.75
N ASP A 48 2.13 -11.86 -17.71
CA ASP A 48 3.19 -12.01 -18.71
C ASP A 48 4.48 -11.28 -18.30
N ASP A 49 4.51 -10.60 -17.16
CA ASP A 49 5.70 -9.90 -16.66
C ASP A 49 6.74 -10.90 -16.13
N PRO A 50 7.93 -11.01 -16.77
CA PRO A 50 8.97 -11.94 -16.34
C PRO A 50 9.48 -11.69 -14.91
N LEU A 51 9.37 -10.47 -14.38
CA LEU A 51 9.78 -10.14 -13.01
C LEU A 51 8.82 -10.68 -11.96
N LEU A 52 7.57 -10.93 -12.33
CA LEU A 52 6.51 -11.43 -11.45
C LEU A 52 6.32 -12.94 -11.56
N GLN A 53 7.05 -13.59 -12.47
CA GLN A 53 7.04 -15.04 -12.64
C GLN A 53 8.01 -15.73 -11.67
N GLU A 54 7.55 -16.82 -11.06
CA GLU A 54 8.39 -17.64 -10.18
C GLU A 54 9.55 -18.27 -10.97
N ASN A 55 10.75 -18.27 -10.37
CA ASN A 55 11.93 -18.91 -10.96
C ASN A 55 12.57 -19.92 -10.00
N PRO A 56 11.94 -21.09 -9.78
CA PRO A 56 12.42 -22.10 -8.83
C PRO A 56 13.71 -22.79 -9.25
N ARG A 57 14.25 -22.53 -10.45
CA ARG A 57 15.47 -23.18 -10.97
C ARG A 57 16.72 -22.30 -10.86
N ARG A 58 16.60 -21.08 -10.31
CA ARG A 58 17.71 -20.13 -10.14
C ARG A 58 18.19 -20.12 -8.70
N TRP A 59 19.08 -21.05 -8.38
CA TRP A 59 19.65 -21.24 -7.03
C TRP A 59 20.88 -20.39 -6.76
N VAL A 60 21.52 -19.92 -7.84
CA VAL A 60 22.72 -19.10 -7.78
C VAL A 60 22.46 -17.78 -8.49
N MET A 61 23.09 -16.73 -7.97
CA MET A 61 22.89 -15.38 -8.50
C MET A 61 23.46 -15.22 -9.92
N PHE A 62 24.55 -15.93 -10.21
CA PHE A 62 25.23 -15.88 -11.49
C PHE A 62 24.67 -16.91 -12.50
N PRO A 63 24.56 -16.54 -13.78
CA PRO A 63 24.84 -15.23 -14.37
C PRO A 63 23.77 -14.17 -14.06
N ILE A 64 24.17 -12.90 -13.96
CA ILE A 64 23.27 -11.77 -13.66
C ILE A 64 22.38 -11.50 -14.87
N GLN A 65 21.05 -11.57 -14.70
CA GLN A 65 20.09 -11.33 -15.79
C GLN A 65 19.70 -9.85 -15.95
N TYR A 66 19.71 -9.08 -14.85
CA TYR A 66 19.30 -7.67 -14.83
C TYR A 66 20.42 -6.79 -14.25
N PRO A 67 21.39 -6.35 -15.08
CA PRO A 67 22.54 -5.58 -14.60
C PRO A 67 22.16 -4.27 -13.89
N GLY A 68 21.17 -3.52 -14.40
CA GLY A 68 20.76 -2.26 -13.78
C GLY A 68 20.17 -2.43 -12.37
N VAL A 69 19.40 -3.51 -12.14
CA VAL A 69 18.89 -3.84 -10.79
C VAL A 69 20.04 -4.22 -9.86
N TRP A 70 21.01 -4.98 -10.39
CA TRP A 70 22.20 -5.37 -9.63
C TRP A 70 23.09 -4.18 -9.24
N GLU A 71 23.29 -3.22 -10.15
CA GLU A 71 24.03 -1.99 -9.87
C GLU A 71 23.36 -1.18 -8.75
N MET A 72 22.04 -1.03 -8.79
CA MET A 72 21.30 -0.34 -7.74
C MET A 72 21.37 -1.09 -6.41
N TYR A 73 21.25 -2.42 -6.42
CA TYR A 73 21.48 -3.25 -5.24
C TYR A 73 22.87 -3.01 -4.64
N LYS A 74 23.93 -3.07 -5.46
CA LYS A 74 25.31 -2.84 -5.00
C LYS A 74 25.56 -1.42 -4.50
N LYS A 75 24.92 -0.42 -5.11
CA LYS A 75 24.96 0.96 -4.62
C LYS A 75 24.31 1.07 -3.23
N HIS A 76 23.17 0.43 -3.02
CA HIS A 76 22.51 0.37 -1.70
C HIS A 76 23.34 -0.40 -0.67
N GLU A 77 23.93 -1.54 -1.05
CA GLU A 77 24.83 -2.32 -0.19
C GLU A 77 26.03 -1.50 0.27
N ALA A 78 26.56 -0.63 -0.62
CA ALA A 78 27.63 0.30 -0.28
C ALA A 78 27.21 1.46 0.64
N SER A 79 25.90 1.64 0.89
CA SER A 79 25.34 2.66 1.79
C SER A 79 24.82 2.07 3.10
N PHE A 80 25.26 0.87 3.46
CA PHE A 80 24.95 0.29 4.75
C PHE A 80 25.67 1.03 5.88
N TRP A 81 24.92 1.38 6.93
CA TRP A 81 25.44 2.01 8.15
C TRP A 81 24.84 1.33 9.37
N THR A 82 25.61 1.26 10.45
CA THR A 82 25.16 0.75 11.75
C THR A 82 24.76 1.89 12.68
N ALA A 83 23.85 1.65 13.64
CA ALA A 83 23.39 2.71 14.54
C ALA A 83 24.55 3.29 15.39
N GLU A 84 25.54 2.46 15.67
CA GLU A 84 26.77 2.79 16.40
C GLU A 84 27.70 3.73 15.63
N GLU A 85 27.54 3.87 14.31
CA GLU A 85 28.30 4.83 13.48
C GLU A 85 27.81 6.27 13.63
N VAL A 86 26.66 6.49 14.28
CA VAL A 86 26.11 7.83 14.53
C VAL A 86 26.46 8.28 15.95
N ASP A 87 27.36 9.27 16.07
CA ASP A 87 27.65 9.92 17.36
C ASP A 87 26.55 10.94 17.71
N LEU A 88 25.80 10.65 18.77
CA LEU A 88 24.72 11.50 19.29
C LEU A 88 25.13 12.36 20.51
N SER A 89 26.44 12.44 20.81
CA SER A 89 26.92 13.04 22.07
C SER A 89 26.66 14.54 22.21
N GLN A 90 26.56 15.27 21.09
CA GLN A 90 26.29 16.72 21.09
C GLN A 90 24.83 17.05 20.84
N ASP A 91 24.05 16.13 20.27
CA ASP A 91 22.67 16.34 19.84
C ASP A 91 21.77 16.84 20.98
N ASN A 92 21.95 16.33 22.20
CA ASN A 92 21.18 16.79 23.36
C ASN A 92 21.44 18.27 23.70
N LYS A 93 22.68 18.74 23.56
CA LYS A 93 23.03 20.15 23.85
C LYS A 93 22.50 21.08 22.77
N ASP A 94 22.59 20.66 21.51
CA ASP A 94 22.04 21.43 20.39
C ASP A 94 20.51 21.47 20.47
N TRP A 95 19.87 20.39 20.90
CA TRP A 95 18.42 20.31 21.13
C TRP A 95 17.92 21.33 22.17
N GLU A 96 18.66 21.50 23.27
CA GLU A 96 18.33 22.46 24.33
C GLU A 96 18.48 23.93 23.86
N ARG A 97 19.37 24.19 22.89
CA ARG A 97 19.64 25.53 22.36
C ARG A 97 18.59 26.04 21.36
N LEU A 98 17.79 25.14 20.79
CA LEU A 98 16.73 25.50 19.84
C LEU A 98 15.60 26.30 20.49
N THR A 99 14.86 27.06 19.70
CA THR A 99 13.62 27.71 20.13
C THR A 99 12.45 26.72 20.15
N ASP A 100 11.37 27.06 20.86
CA ASP A 100 10.16 26.20 20.92
C ASP A 100 9.54 25.96 19.53
N GLY A 101 9.62 26.94 18.63
CA GLY A 101 9.15 26.79 17.26
C GLY A 101 9.98 25.81 16.43
N GLU A 102 11.31 25.80 16.60
CA GLU A 102 12.23 24.91 15.90
C GLU A 102 12.13 23.47 16.43
N ARG A 103 12.00 23.29 17.75
CA ARG A 103 11.76 21.95 18.32
C ARG A 103 10.43 21.36 17.89
N HIS A 104 9.38 22.18 17.77
CA HIS A 104 8.08 21.71 17.31
C HIS A 104 8.10 21.24 15.84
N PHE A 105 9.01 21.76 15.02
CA PHE A 105 9.17 21.33 13.63
C PHE A 105 9.89 19.98 13.48
N ILE A 106 10.81 19.66 14.40
CA ILE A 106 11.63 18.44 14.35
C ILE A 106 10.94 17.25 15.06
N LYS A 107 10.08 17.51 16.06
CA LYS A 107 9.39 16.50 16.86
C LYS A 107 8.10 15.99 16.20
#